data_AF-A0A4Y2CUJ6-F1
#
_entry.id   AF-A0A4Y2CUJ6-F1
#
_cell.length_a   1.000
_cell.length_b   1.000
_cell.length_c   1.000
_cell.angle_alpha   90.00
_cell.angle_beta   90.00
_cell.angle_gamma   90.00
#
_symmetry.space_group_name_H-M   'P 1'
#
loop_
_entity.id
_entity.type
_entity.pdbx_description
1 polymer ?
#
loop_
_entity_poly.entity_id
_entity_poly.type
_entity_poly.pdbx_seq_one_letter_code
_entity_poly.pdbx_strand_id
1 'polypeptide(L)'
;MILHGAAAWAYPLSARQSRLLNSIQRKFLLSITGAYSTTPTAALQVIEGIIQLHIKAEQEAVYVRTARLRKTSNYNNINFNPNNYEDGTASTKFHPAIFQLEDRISLKKQFLPVPGLNIYTDGSKTEDKTGSAFCVMEEYIAKYEWMAQLSPFNTVFQAELLAIQEACLWASKTNQQIKAKAKYGQTGSRA
;
A
#
# COMPACT_ATOMS: atom_id res chain seq x y z
N MET A 1 9.27 6.63 23.27
CA MET A 1 9.57 6.46 21.83
C MET A 1 10.92 5.77 21.67
N ILE A 2 11.02 4.45 21.89
CA ILE A 2 12.32 3.72 21.88
C ILE A 2 12.88 3.50 20.47
N LEU A 3 12.00 3.40 19.47
CA LEU A 3 12.37 3.11 18.08
C LEU A 3 12.67 4.37 17.26
N HIS A 4 12.66 5.55 17.87
CA HIS A 4 13.05 6.77 17.18
C HIS A 4 14.51 6.69 16.76
N GLY A 5 14.78 7.00 15.49
CA GLY A 5 16.14 6.90 14.96
C GLY A 5 16.66 5.47 14.83
N ALA A 6 15.80 4.43 14.87
CA ALA A 6 16.22 3.04 14.65
C ALA A 6 17.05 2.86 13.37
N ALA A 7 16.76 3.63 12.31
CA ALA A 7 17.55 3.67 11.08
C ALA A 7 19.04 3.98 11.28
N ALA A 8 19.41 4.67 12.36
CA ALA A 8 20.80 5.04 12.66
C ALA A 8 21.57 3.94 13.41
N TRP A 9 20.90 3.04 14.13
CA TRP A 9 21.56 2.11 15.06
C TRP A 9 21.08 0.65 15.00
N ALA A 10 19.97 0.37 14.31
CA ALA A 10 19.33 -0.95 14.25
C ALA A 10 19.42 -1.63 12.87
N TYR A 11 20.45 -1.30 12.08
CA TYR A 11 20.68 -1.94 10.78
C TYR A 11 22.17 -2.06 10.42
N PRO A 12 22.80 -3.24 10.60
CA PRO A 12 22.27 -4.43 11.28
C PRO A 12 22.33 -4.30 12.81
N LEU A 13 21.45 -5.01 13.55
CA LEU A 13 21.58 -5.12 15.01
C LEU A 13 22.64 -6.15 15.39
N SER A 14 23.43 -5.80 16.41
CA SER A 14 24.29 -6.78 17.09
C SER A 14 23.49 -7.65 18.07
N ALA A 15 23.97 -8.87 18.33
CA ALA A 15 23.38 -9.76 19.32
C ALA A 15 23.29 -9.11 20.72
N ARG A 16 24.23 -8.21 21.07
CA ARG A 16 24.20 -7.46 22.33
C ARG A 16 23.02 -6.48 22.37
N GLN A 17 22.79 -5.73 21.29
CA GLN A 17 21.66 -4.81 21.19
C GLN A 17 20.33 -5.57 21.23
N SER A 18 20.21 -6.70 20.53
CA SER A 18 18.99 -7.52 20.55
C SER A 18 18.66 -8.04 21.96
N ARG A 19 19.67 -8.52 22.71
CA ARG A 19 19.49 -8.93 24.12
C ARG A 19 19.07 -7.76 25.01
N LEU A 20 19.65 -6.58 24.81
CA LEU A 20 19.28 -5.38 25.57
C LEU A 20 17.83 -4.99 25.32
N LEU A 21 17.40 -4.96 24.06
CA LEU A 21 16.00 -4.66 23.69
C LEU A 21 15.03 -5.68 24.29
N ASN A 22 15.38 -6.96 24.28
CA ASN A 22 14.56 -8.00 24.92
C ASN A 22 14.48 -7.81 26.45
N SER A 23 15.58 -7.42 27.10
CA SER A 23 15.59 -7.13 28.54
C SER A 23 14.69 -5.93 28.89
N ILE A 24 14.72 -4.88 28.06
CA ILE A 24 13.86 -3.71 28.19
C ILE A 24 12.38 -4.12 28.01
N GLN A 25 12.06 -4.82 26.91
CA GLN A 25 10.70 -5.26 26.60
C GLN A 25 10.13 -6.18 27.68
N ARG A 26 10.95 -7.08 28.23
CA ARG A 26 10.55 -8.01 29.31
C ARG A 26 9.97 -7.28 30.52
N LYS A 27 10.57 -6.15 30.92
CA LYS A 27 10.07 -5.37 32.07
C LYS A 27 8.65 -4.87 31.85
N PHE A 28 8.35 -4.40 30.65
CA PHE A 28 7.00 -3.99 30.28
C PHE A 28 6.04 -5.17 30.22
N LEU A 29 6.45 -6.28 29.60
CA LEU A 29 5.61 -7.47 29.49
C LEU A 29 5.22 -8.04 30.86
N LEU A 30 6.16 -8.12 31.82
CA LEU A 30 5.85 -8.55 33.19
C LEU A 30 4.89 -7.57 33.89
N SER A 31 5.06 -6.27 33.66
CA SER A 31 4.16 -5.26 34.24
C SER A 31 2.74 -5.31 33.66
N ILE A 32 2.59 -5.67 32.39
CA ILE A 32 1.29 -5.78 31.72
C ILE A 32 0.58 -7.07 32.15
N THR A 33 1.29 -8.20 32.10
CA THR A 33 0.73 -9.54 32.37
C THR A 33 0.54 -9.84 33.86
N GLY A 34 1.31 -9.19 34.75
CA GLY A 34 1.39 -9.57 36.16
C GLY A 34 2.00 -10.96 36.40
N ALA A 35 2.64 -11.56 35.39
CA ALA A 35 3.20 -12.91 35.47
C ALA A 35 4.42 -12.99 36.39
N TYR A 36 4.75 -14.21 36.84
CA TYR A 36 5.94 -14.44 37.65
C TYR A 36 7.22 -14.01 36.90
N SER A 37 8.22 -13.52 37.65
CA SER A 37 9.51 -13.09 37.10
C SER A 37 10.32 -14.20 36.44
N THR A 38 9.96 -15.47 36.65
CA THR A 38 10.53 -16.66 36.00
C THR A 38 9.83 -17.03 34.69
N THR A 39 8.69 -16.41 34.37
CA THR A 39 7.93 -16.71 33.14
C THR A 39 8.78 -16.39 31.90
N PRO A 40 8.92 -17.32 30.92
CA PRO A 40 9.72 -17.07 29.73
C PRO A 40 9.23 -15.86 28.91
N THR A 41 10.15 -14.99 28.45
CA THR A 41 9.78 -13.79 27.67
C THR A 41 9.01 -14.14 26.40
N ALA A 42 9.36 -15.24 25.73
CA ALA A 42 8.68 -15.70 24.53
C ALA A 42 7.20 -16.02 24.80
N ALA A 43 6.88 -16.64 25.94
CA ALA A 43 5.50 -16.92 26.32
C ALA A 43 4.71 -15.61 26.54
N LEU A 44 5.32 -14.62 27.21
CA LEU A 44 4.70 -13.31 27.42
C LEU A 44 4.42 -12.59 26.10
N GLN A 45 5.35 -12.66 25.13
CA GLN A 45 5.17 -12.07 23.80
C GLN A 45 4.01 -12.70 23.03
N VAL A 46 3.88 -14.02 23.10
CA VAL A 46 2.79 -14.76 22.44
C VAL A 46 1.44 -14.44 23.07
N ILE A 47 1.35 -14.46 24.40
CA ILE A 47 0.11 -14.18 25.15
C ILE A 47 -0.37 -12.76 24.86
N GLU A 48 0.53 -11.78 24.87
CA GLU A 48 0.19 -10.37 24.63
C GLU A 48 0.03 -10.03 23.14
N GLY A 49 0.42 -10.93 22.23
CA GLY A 49 0.48 -10.63 20.79
C GLY A 49 1.48 -9.52 20.43
N ILE A 50 2.47 -9.27 21.28
CA ILE A 50 3.46 -8.20 21.10
C ILE A 50 4.70 -8.74 20.39
N ILE A 51 5.00 -8.20 19.21
CA ILE A 51 6.21 -8.50 18.45
C ILE A 51 7.49 -8.16 19.23
N GLN A 52 8.55 -8.95 19.06
CA GLN A 52 9.82 -8.72 19.73
C GLN A 52 10.43 -7.38 19.31
N LEU A 53 10.91 -6.61 20.29
CA LEU A 53 11.31 -5.22 20.07
C LEU A 53 12.48 -5.07 19.09
N HIS A 54 13.43 -6.01 19.10
CA HIS A 54 14.56 -6.00 18.18
C HIS A 54 14.15 -6.27 16.72
N ILE A 55 13.20 -7.19 16.51
CA ILE A 55 12.61 -7.47 15.18
C ILE A 55 11.93 -6.20 14.66
N LYS A 56 11.12 -5.55 15.50
CA LYS A 56 10.44 -4.30 15.13
C LYS A 56 11.43 -3.16 14.87
N ALA A 57 12.53 -3.08 15.62
CA ALA A 57 13.57 -2.07 15.39
C ALA A 57 14.26 -2.23 14.02
N GLU A 58 14.61 -3.45 13.63
CA GLU A 58 15.14 -3.74 12.29
C GLU A 58 14.13 -3.41 11.19
N GLN A 59 12.86 -3.79 11.36
CA GLN A 59 11.79 -3.46 10.40
C GLN A 59 11.67 -1.95 10.19
N GLU A 60 11.63 -1.16 11.26
CA GLU A 60 11.59 0.31 11.19
C GLU A 60 12.85 0.88 10.52
N ALA A 61 14.03 0.32 10.80
CA ALA A 61 15.28 0.75 10.20
C ALA A 61 15.30 0.48 8.68
N VAL A 62 14.86 -0.71 8.25
CA VAL A 62 14.70 -1.10 6.84
C VAL A 62 13.71 -0.17 6.14
N TYR A 63 12.53 0.03 6.75
CA TYR A 63 11.50 0.90 6.20
C TYR A 63 12.02 2.33 5.96
N VAL A 64 12.63 2.95 6.98
CA VAL A 64 13.17 4.31 6.84
C VAL A 64 14.30 4.36 5.81
N ARG A 65 15.18 3.36 5.79
CA ARG A 65 16.30 3.29 4.86
C ARG A 65 15.83 3.15 3.41
N THR A 66 14.83 2.33 3.15
CA THR A 66 14.26 2.15 1.80
C THR A 66 13.36 3.32 1.40
N ALA A 67 12.36 3.67 2.21
CA ALA A 67 11.33 4.63 1.83
C ALA A 67 11.80 6.09 1.93
N ARG A 68 12.66 6.43 2.89
CA ARG A 68 13.09 7.83 3.13
C ARG A 68 14.51 8.10 2.64
N LEU A 69 15.45 7.20 2.92
CA LEU A 69 16.84 7.38 2.50
C LEU A 69 17.12 6.87 1.09
N ARG A 70 16.13 6.26 0.42
CA ARG A 70 16.22 5.67 -0.92
C ARG A 70 17.45 4.76 -1.07
N LYS A 71 17.71 3.92 -0.06
CA LYS A 71 18.80 2.94 -0.04
C LYS A 71 18.25 1.52 -0.06
N THR A 72 18.86 0.67 -0.87
CA THR A 72 18.58 -0.77 -0.86
C THR A 72 18.86 -1.37 0.52
N SER A 73 17.93 -2.20 0.98
CA SER A 73 17.98 -2.83 2.29
C SER A 73 17.54 -4.29 2.20
N ASN A 74 18.10 -5.16 3.02
CA ASN A 74 17.75 -6.57 3.11
C ASN A 74 17.15 -6.85 4.49
N TYR A 75 16.05 -7.59 4.51
CA TYR A 75 15.43 -8.05 5.76
C TYR A 75 14.74 -9.40 5.52
N ASN A 76 14.98 -10.37 6.40
CA ASN A 76 14.46 -11.74 6.26
C ASN A 76 14.68 -12.35 4.86
N ASN A 77 15.86 -12.16 4.27
CA ASN A 77 16.21 -12.60 2.91
C ASN A 77 15.41 -11.93 1.78
N ILE A 78 14.60 -10.92 2.08
CA ILE A 78 13.90 -10.11 1.08
C ILE A 78 14.71 -8.83 0.83
N ASN A 79 14.95 -8.54 -0.46
CA ASN A 79 15.65 -7.33 -0.87
C ASN A 79 14.66 -6.22 -1.22
N PHE A 80 14.73 -5.13 -0.47
CA PHE A 80 13.91 -3.94 -0.63
C PHE A 80 14.65 -2.91 -1.48
N ASN A 81 14.35 -2.89 -2.78
CA ASN A 81 14.85 -1.87 -3.70
C ASN A 81 13.95 -0.61 -3.63
N PRO A 82 14.49 0.57 -3.31
CA PRO A 82 13.70 1.81 -3.29
C PRO A 82 12.98 2.09 -4.61
N ASN A 83 13.53 1.71 -5.76
CA ASN A 83 12.92 1.96 -7.07
C ASN A 83 11.61 1.19 -7.30
N ASN A 84 11.31 0.18 -6.48
CA ASN A 84 10.06 -0.56 -6.56
C ASN A 84 8.91 0.18 -5.83
N TYR A 85 9.20 1.27 -5.14
CA TYR A 85 8.24 2.03 -4.35
C TYR A 85 8.11 3.44 -4.90
N GLU A 86 6.86 3.91 -4.94
CA GLU A 86 6.54 5.29 -5.31
C GLU A 86 7.27 6.27 -4.40
N ASP A 87 7.75 7.36 -5.00
CA ASP A 87 8.23 8.49 -4.22
C ASP A 87 7.06 9.13 -3.48
N GLY A 88 7.26 9.40 -2.19
CA GLY A 88 6.34 10.26 -1.45
C GLY A 88 6.27 11.60 -2.17
N THR A 89 5.12 11.93 -2.77
CA THR A 89 4.91 13.24 -3.37
C THR A 89 5.06 14.27 -2.25
N ALA A 90 6.01 15.20 -2.39
CA ALA A 90 6.06 16.35 -1.51
C ALA A 90 4.71 17.07 -1.62
N SER A 91 3.87 16.95 -0.58
CA SER A 91 2.54 17.55 -0.47
C SER A 91 2.58 19.10 -0.50
N THR A 92 3.75 19.67 -0.72
CA THR A 92 4.03 21.11 -0.75
C THR A 92 3.97 21.72 -2.14
N LYS A 93 3.76 20.93 -3.22
CA LYS A 93 3.74 21.49 -4.59
C LYS A 93 2.59 22.48 -4.82
N PHE A 94 1.47 22.33 -4.12
CA PHE A 94 0.33 23.24 -4.22
C PHE A 94 -0.31 23.46 -2.84
N HIS A 95 -0.59 24.71 -2.49
CA HIS A 95 -1.41 25.02 -1.32
C HIS A 95 -2.85 24.53 -1.59
N PRO A 96 -3.54 23.87 -0.64
CA PRO A 96 -4.90 23.35 -0.86
C PRO A 96 -5.89 24.38 -1.41
N ALA A 97 -5.78 25.65 -0.99
CA ALA A 97 -6.63 26.74 -1.50
C ALA A 97 -6.38 27.11 -2.98
N ILE A 98 -5.24 26.72 -3.57
CA ILE A 98 -4.93 26.92 -5.00
C ILE A 98 -5.44 25.73 -5.84
N PHE A 99 -5.71 24.59 -5.20
CA PHE A 99 -6.21 23.40 -5.88
C PHE A 99 -7.73 23.53 -6.10
N GLN A 100 -8.11 24.21 -7.19
CA GLN A 100 -9.51 24.31 -7.62
C GLN A 100 -9.92 23.01 -8.33
N LEU A 101 -10.63 22.15 -7.62
CA LEU A 101 -11.07 20.84 -8.11
C LEU A 101 -12.23 20.98 -9.11
N GLU A 102 -13.10 21.95 -8.88
CA GLU A 102 -14.33 22.21 -9.62
C GLU A 102 -14.07 22.55 -11.09
N ASP A 103 -12.95 23.22 -11.37
CA ASP A 103 -12.56 23.59 -12.73
C ASP A 103 -11.87 22.45 -13.49
N ARG A 104 -11.48 21.38 -12.78
CA ARG A 104 -10.72 20.25 -13.35
C ARG A 104 -11.56 18.98 -13.52
N ILE A 105 -12.63 18.83 -12.73
CA ILE A 105 -13.48 17.65 -12.76
C ILE A 105 -14.93 18.07 -12.99
N SER A 106 -15.50 17.68 -14.13
CA SER A 106 -16.93 17.79 -14.37
C SER A 106 -17.62 16.46 -14.08
N LEU A 107 -18.42 16.42 -13.02
CA LEU A 107 -19.31 15.29 -12.70
C LEU A 107 -20.71 15.46 -13.32
N LYS A 108 -20.93 16.50 -14.15
CA LYS A 108 -22.24 16.77 -14.75
C LYS A 108 -22.69 15.53 -15.54
N LYS A 109 -23.85 14.97 -15.17
CA LYS A 109 -24.51 13.81 -15.82
C LYS A 109 -24.98 14.09 -17.27
N GLN A 110 -24.36 15.02 -17.99
CA GLN A 110 -24.66 15.31 -19.39
C GLN A 110 -23.95 14.31 -20.29
N PHE A 111 -24.27 13.03 -20.12
CA PHE A 111 -23.98 12.06 -21.16
C PHE A 111 -25.24 11.97 -22.00
N LEU A 112 -25.27 12.69 -23.12
CA LEU A 112 -26.20 12.37 -24.20
C LEU A 112 -26.03 10.88 -24.54
N PRO A 113 -27.08 10.17 -24.99
CA PRO A 113 -27.00 8.78 -25.42
C PRO A 113 -26.29 8.71 -26.78
N VAL A 114 -25.03 9.14 -26.82
CA VAL A 114 -24.12 8.81 -27.92
C VAL A 114 -23.75 7.33 -27.71
N PRO A 115 -23.70 6.51 -28.79
CA PRO A 115 -23.03 5.21 -28.74
C PRO A 115 -21.58 5.46 -28.32
N GLY A 116 -21.32 5.31 -27.03
CA GLY A 116 -20.11 5.79 -26.39
C GLY A 116 -19.34 4.61 -25.83
N LEU A 117 -18.04 4.60 -26.10
CA LEU A 117 -17.11 3.68 -25.44
C LEU A 117 -17.26 3.78 -23.92
N ASN A 118 -17.56 2.64 -23.29
CA ASN A 118 -17.56 2.49 -21.84
C ASN A 118 -16.22 1.87 -21.43
N ILE A 119 -15.57 2.46 -20.44
CA ILE A 119 -14.37 1.87 -19.83
C ILE A 119 -14.75 1.20 -18.51
N TYR A 120 -14.29 -0.03 -18.34
CA TYR A 120 -14.38 -0.80 -17.10
C TYR A 120 -12.98 -1.07 -16.59
N THR A 121 -12.79 -0.90 -15.29
CA THR A 121 -11.50 -1.10 -14.60
C THR A 121 -11.71 -2.10 -13.48
N ASP A 122 -10.73 -2.95 -13.24
CA ASP A 122 -10.77 -3.91 -12.14
C ASP A 122 -9.37 -4.17 -11.56
N GLY A 123 -9.32 -4.48 -10.28
CA GLY A 123 -8.13 -4.84 -9.54
C GLY A 123 -8.39 -6.10 -8.73
N SER A 124 -7.49 -7.07 -8.81
CA SER A 124 -7.63 -8.36 -8.13
C SER A 124 -6.42 -8.66 -7.25
N LYS A 125 -6.66 -9.41 -6.17
CA LYS A 125 -5.61 -9.91 -5.29
C LYS A 125 -5.92 -11.36 -4.90
N THR A 126 -4.90 -12.18 -5.06
CA THR A 126 -4.78 -13.52 -4.45
C THR A 126 -3.60 -13.50 -3.50
N GLU A 127 -3.39 -14.58 -2.74
CA GLU A 127 -2.27 -14.69 -1.78
C GLU A 127 -0.92 -14.36 -2.46
N ASP A 128 -0.68 -14.97 -3.62
CA ASP A 128 0.62 -14.87 -4.30
C ASP A 128 0.68 -13.83 -5.43
N LYS A 129 -0.46 -13.33 -5.92
CA LYS A 129 -0.49 -12.48 -7.12
C LYS A 129 -1.47 -11.33 -6.99
N THR A 130 -1.11 -10.22 -7.62
CA THR A 130 -1.92 -9.02 -7.73
C THR A 130 -2.06 -8.68 -9.21
N GLY A 131 -3.27 -8.40 -9.68
CA GLY A 131 -3.56 -8.14 -11.09
C GLY A 131 -4.38 -6.87 -11.26
N SER A 132 -4.12 -6.12 -12.32
CA SER A 132 -4.82 -4.90 -12.70
C SER A 132 -5.27 -5.02 -14.15
N ALA A 133 -6.48 -4.55 -14.44
CA ALA A 133 -7.03 -4.65 -15.78
C ALA A 133 -7.99 -3.50 -16.10
N PHE A 134 -8.06 -3.11 -17.37
CA PHE A 134 -9.18 -2.35 -17.88
C PHE A 134 -9.59 -2.82 -19.27
N CYS A 135 -10.86 -2.65 -19.61
CA CYS A 135 -11.38 -2.91 -20.94
C CYS A 135 -12.28 -1.78 -21.42
N VAL A 136 -12.34 -1.64 -22.74
CA VAL A 136 -13.11 -0.64 -23.46
C VAL A 136 -14.17 -1.38 -24.27
N MET A 137 -15.44 -1.05 -24.02
CA MET A 137 -16.59 -1.74 -24.59
C MET A 137 -17.47 -0.77 -25.38
N GLU A 138 -17.88 -1.18 -26.57
CA GLU A 138 -18.89 -0.51 -27.39
C GLU A 138 -20.01 -1.51 -27.65
N GLU A 139 -21.25 -1.20 -27.24
CA GLU A 139 -22.42 -2.07 -27.45
C GLU A 139 -22.18 -3.55 -27.08
N TYR A 140 -21.55 -3.78 -25.92
CA TYR A 140 -21.18 -5.10 -25.39
C TYR A 140 -20.04 -5.85 -26.09
N ILE A 141 -19.41 -5.23 -27.09
CA ILE A 141 -18.23 -5.77 -27.78
C ILE A 141 -16.97 -5.13 -27.21
N ALA A 142 -16.01 -5.96 -26.79
CA ALA A 142 -14.69 -5.51 -26.35
C ALA A 142 -13.89 -4.97 -27.56
N LYS A 143 -13.50 -3.70 -27.48
CA LYS A 143 -12.68 -3.01 -28.50
C LYS A 143 -11.21 -2.99 -28.12
N TYR A 144 -10.93 -2.90 -26.82
CA TYR A 144 -9.58 -2.85 -26.29
C TYR A 144 -9.53 -3.43 -24.89
N GLU A 145 -8.44 -4.12 -24.58
CA GLU A 145 -8.18 -4.71 -23.28
C GLU A 145 -6.72 -4.47 -22.90
N TRP A 146 -6.50 -4.22 -21.62
CA TRP A 146 -5.18 -4.12 -21.02
C TRP A 146 -5.19 -4.82 -19.68
N MET A 147 -4.11 -5.55 -19.40
CA MET A 147 -3.93 -6.28 -18.15
C MET A 147 -2.45 -6.27 -17.76
N ALA A 148 -2.18 -6.14 -16.47
CA ALA A 148 -0.84 -6.26 -15.92
C ALA A 148 -0.84 -7.02 -14.59
N GLN A 149 0.24 -7.78 -14.36
CA GLN A 149 0.52 -8.40 -13.07
C GLN A 149 1.44 -7.47 -12.25
N LEU A 150 1.03 -7.16 -11.03
CA LEU A 150 1.79 -6.37 -10.06
C LEU A 150 2.59 -7.28 -9.11
N SER A 151 3.42 -6.67 -8.26
CA SER A 151 4.12 -7.40 -7.20
C SER A 151 3.12 -8.06 -6.25
N PRO A 152 3.43 -9.25 -5.70
CA PRO A 152 2.61 -9.90 -4.67
C PRO A 152 2.38 -9.03 -3.43
N PHE A 153 3.25 -8.06 -3.17
CA PHE A 153 3.12 -7.12 -2.06
C PHE A 153 2.11 -5.99 -2.33
N ASN A 154 1.65 -5.81 -3.57
CA ASN A 154 0.67 -4.78 -3.89
C ASN A 154 -0.73 -5.15 -3.40
N THR A 155 -1.49 -4.15 -2.95
CA THR A 155 -2.88 -4.30 -2.50
C THR A 155 -3.87 -4.28 -3.68
N VAL A 156 -5.10 -4.74 -3.45
CA VAL A 156 -6.21 -4.58 -4.41
C VAL A 156 -6.37 -3.11 -4.82
N PHE A 157 -6.32 -2.20 -3.83
CA PHE A 157 -6.45 -0.76 -4.08
C PHE A 157 -5.37 -0.22 -5.03
N GLN A 158 -4.11 -0.65 -4.88
CA GLN A 158 -3.05 -0.24 -5.81
C GLN A 158 -3.28 -0.78 -7.22
N ALA A 159 -3.82 -2.00 -7.33
CA ALA A 159 -4.15 -2.59 -8.62
C ALA A 159 -5.32 -1.86 -9.32
N GLU A 160 -6.37 -1.51 -8.57
CA GLU A 160 -7.48 -0.70 -9.07
C GLU A 160 -7.01 0.70 -9.50
N LEU A 161 -6.15 1.33 -8.69
CA LEU A 161 -5.60 2.65 -9.00
C LEU A 161 -4.80 2.63 -10.31
N LEU A 162 -3.97 1.59 -10.52
CA LEU A 162 -3.23 1.42 -11.77
C LEU A 162 -4.18 1.21 -12.96
N ALA A 163 -5.25 0.43 -12.80
CA ALA A 163 -6.24 0.21 -13.86
C ALA A 163 -6.90 1.53 -14.30
N ILE A 164 -7.26 2.38 -13.33
CA ILE A 164 -7.82 3.71 -13.57
C ILE A 164 -6.79 4.62 -14.24
N GLN A 165 -5.54 4.60 -13.80
CA GLN A 165 -4.46 5.39 -14.40
C GLN A 165 -4.28 5.04 -15.87
N GLU A 166 -4.16 3.75 -16.19
CA GLU A 166 -3.95 3.28 -17.56
C GLU A 166 -5.16 3.52 -18.45
N ALA A 167 -6.38 3.35 -17.92
CA ALA A 167 -7.61 3.74 -18.58
C ALA A 167 -7.62 5.24 -18.95
N CYS A 168 -7.21 6.11 -18.03
CA CYS A 168 -7.11 7.56 -18.27
C CYS A 168 -6.04 7.88 -19.33
N LEU A 169 -4.87 7.22 -19.26
CA LEU A 169 -3.79 7.40 -20.23
C LEU A 169 -4.23 6.97 -21.63
N TRP A 170 -4.90 5.83 -21.75
CA TRP A 170 -5.49 5.39 -22.99
C TRP A 170 -6.51 6.40 -23.50
N ALA A 171 -7.45 6.83 -22.65
CA ALA A 171 -8.49 7.77 -23.03
C ALA A 171 -7.94 9.12 -23.54
N SER A 172 -6.86 9.60 -22.92
CA SER A 172 -6.21 10.86 -23.32
C SER A 172 -5.59 10.80 -24.72
N LYS A 173 -5.21 9.62 -25.21
CA LYS A 173 -4.61 9.42 -26.54
C LYS A 173 -5.66 9.31 -27.64
N THR A 174 -6.87 8.85 -27.33
CA THR A 174 -7.84 8.43 -28.35
C THR A 174 -8.61 9.60 -28.97
N ASN A 175 -8.52 10.84 -28.46
CA ASN A 175 -9.26 12.03 -28.95
C ASN A 175 -10.79 11.85 -29.13
N GLN A 176 -11.34 10.75 -28.59
CA GLN A 176 -12.76 10.40 -28.62
C GLN A 176 -13.41 10.75 -27.29
N GLN A 177 -14.71 11.08 -27.30
CA GLN A 177 -15.47 11.22 -26.07
C GLN A 177 -15.62 9.86 -25.39
N ILE A 178 -15.09 9.73 -24.18
CA ILE A 178 -15.04 8.48 -23.44
C ILE A 178 -15.87 8.59 -22.16
N LYS A 179 -16.63 7.52 -21.85
CA LYS A 179 -17.45 7.43 -20.65
C LYS A 179 -16.79 6.51 -19.64
N ALA A 180 -16.21 7.08 -18.59
CA ALA A 180 -15.80 6.34 -17.39
C ALA A 180 -16.98 6.25 -16.42
N LYS A 181 -17.29 5.05 -15.93
CA LYS A 181 -18.32 4.82 -14.91
C LYS A 181 -17.67 4.12 -13.72
N ALA A 182 -17.59 4.78 -12.57
CA ALA A 182 -17.27 4.13 -11.31
C ALA A 182 -18.57 3.53 -10.74
N LYS A 183 -18.60 2.22 -10.52
CA LYS A 183 -19.62 1.57 -9.68
C LYS A 183 -18.97 1.18 -8.37
N TYR A 184 -19.37 1.84 -7.29
CA TYR A 184 -19.06 1.36 -5.95
C TYR A 184 -19.92 0.12 -5.68
N GLY A 185 -19.28 -1.02 -5.45
CA GLY A 185 -19.96 -2.25 -5.05
C GLY A 185 -20.68 -2.05 -3.71
N GLN A 186 -21.99 -1.81 -3.75
CA GLN A 186 -22.82 -2.07 -2.59
C GLN A 186 -22.97 -3.59 -2.49
N THR A 187 -22.24 -4.20 -1.56
CA THR A 187 -22.51 -5.56 -1.10
C THR A 187 -23.84 -5.54 -0.35
N GLY A 188 -24.93 -5.66 -1.09
CA GLY A 188 -26.24 -5.97 -0.56
C GLY A 188 -26.26 -7.41 -0.07
N SER A 189 -26.10 -7.63 1.23
CA SER A 189 -26.56 -8.86 1.86
C SER A 189 -28.09 -8.78 1.99
N ARG A 190 -28.78 -9.61 1.22
CA ARG A 190 -30.19 -9.94 1.39
C ARG A 190 -30.33 -11.46 1.25
N ALA A 191 -30.35 -12.13 2.39
CA ALA A 191 -31.25 -13.23 2.76
C ALA A 191 -31.24 -13.29 4.29
#